data_AF-A0A348ZI85-F1
#
_entry.id   AF-A0A348ZI85-F1
#
_cell.length_a   1.000
_cell.length_b   1.000
_cell.length_c   1.000
_cell.angle_alpha   90.00
_cell.angle_beta   90.00
_cell.angle_gamma   90.00
#
_symmetry.space_group_name_H-M   'P 1'
#
loop_
_entity.id
_entity.type
_entity.pdbx_description
1 polymer ?
#
loop_
_entity_poly.entity_id
_entity_poly.type
_entity_poly.pdbx_seq_one_letter_code
_entity_poly.pdbx_strand_id
1 'polypeptide(L)'
;MPSQTELPRAAQQSYQQLPKNTRFWQSLYSGDSANELERVTMNIPNRSKRVSLLSLIADLQATASFAAVPPAMIEGPIAAEAPGHPSRNGIYSASALDLDVYDYIEEEFFISGSGNTYSQPDMATGAIESGGHPYKTRLVVRRPSEDDFNGIVIVEWINVTGGPDKDIDWWQSGEHFMRNGYAYVVVSAQQMGIDTMIDWSPERYGQLDMTASGRVENDALSYDVFSAVGRAINRLGEESPAGATDFLDGL
;
A
#
# COMPACT_ATOMS: atom_id res chain seq x y z
N MET A 1 32.39 -20.31 -7.09
CA MET A 1 31.45 -19.63 -6.17
C MET A 1 32.04 -18.25 -5.90
N PRO A 2 31.58 -17.16 -6.53
CA PRO A 2 32.12 -15.83 -6.27
C PRO A 2 31.71 -15.36 -4.87
N SER A 3 32.63 -14.72 -4.17
CA SER A 3 32.52 -14.19 -2.81
C SER A 3 31.51 -13.03 -2.71
N GLN A 4 30.72 -13.01 -1.64
CA GLN A 4 29.87 -11.88 -1.29
C GLN A 4 30.72 -10.63 -1.03
N THR A 5 30.53 -9.60 -1.86
CA THR A 5 31.15 -8.29 -1.69
C THR A 5 30.44 -7.59 -0.52
N GLU A 6 31.16 -7.36 0.58
CA GLU A 6 30.64 -6.60 1.72
C GLU A 6 30.30 -5.16 1.31
N LEU A 7 29.10 -4.70 1.67
CA LEU A 7 28.67 -3.32 1.46
C LEU A 7 29.54 -2.32 2.27
N PRO A 8 29.82 -1.12 1.75
CA PRO A 8 30.61 -0.10 2.44
C PRO A 8 29.99 0.30 3.80
N ARG A 9 30.83 0.57 4.81
CA ARG A 9 30.43 0.92 6.20
C ARG A 9 29.37 2.02 6.33
N ALA A 10 29.29 2.95 5.38
CA ALA A 10 28.28 4.00 5.38
C ALA A 10 26.85 3.45 5.16
N ALA A 11 26.70 2.42 4.33
CA ALA A 11 25.43 1.74 4.09
C ALA A 11 25.00 0.90 5.31
N GLN A 12 25.95 0.33 6.05
CA GLN A 12 25.65 -0.43 7.27
C GLN A 12 25.11 0.46 8.40
N GLN A 13 25.60 1.71 8.50
CA GLN A 13 25.14 2.67 9.52
C GLN A 13 23.74 3.23 9.22
N SER A 14 23.37 3.41 7.95
CA SER A 14 22.01 3.81 7.57
C SER A 14 20.99 2.68 7.77
N TYR A 15 21.41 1.41 7.63
CA TYR A 15 20.55 0.24 7.87
C TYR A 15 20.17 0.03 9.35
N GLN A 16 21.04 0.41 10.29
CA GLN A 16 20.79 0.25 11.72
C GLN A 16 19.87 1.33 12.32
N GLN A 17 19.53 2.36 11.57
CA GLN A 17 18.62 3.44 12.00
C GLN A 17 17.18 3.24 11.50
N LEU A 18 16.88 2.13 10.81
CA LEU A 18 15.52 1.82 10.42
C LEU A 18 14.69 1.51 11.68
N PRO A 19 13.52 2.15 11.86
CA PRO A 19 12.68 1.90 13.01
C PRO A 19 12.19 0.45 13.06
N LYS A 20 11.68 0.01 14.23
CA LYS A 20 11.36 -1.39 14.60
C LYS A 20 10.41 -2.15 13.65
N ASN A 21 9.85 -1.47 12.67
CA ASN A 21 8.91 -1.90 11.63
C ASN A 21 9.52 -2.84 10.57
N THR A 22 10.79 -3.25 10.70
CA THR A 22 11.43 -4.21 9.78
C THR A 22 11.28 -5.69 10.17
N ARG A 23 10.54 -6.03 11.25
CA ARG A 23 10.45 -7.45 11.70
C ARG A 23 9.79 -8.40 10.70
N PHE A 24 8.88 -7.92 9.86
CA PHE A 24 8.32 -8.72 8.75
C PHE A 24 9.39 -9.07 7.70
N TRP A 25 10.23 -8.10 7.34
CA TRP A 25 11.30 -8.29 6.38
C TRP A 25 12.49 -9.07 6.94
N GLN A 26 12.76 -8.97 8.25
CA GLN A 26 13.82 -9.73 8.91
C GLN A 26 13.61 -11.24 8.83
N SER A 27 12.38 -11.75 8.94
CA SER A 27 12.12 -13.20 8.89
C SER A 27 12.23 -13.78 7.48
N LEU A 28 11.95 -12.97 6.45
CA LEU A 28 12.08 -13.37 5.04
C LEU A 28 13.53 -13.50 4.59
N TYR A 29 14.46 -12.75 5.20
CA TYR A 29 15.89 -12.79 4.84
C TYR A 29 16.75 -13.65 5.78
N SER A 30 16.30 -13.95 7.01
CA SER A 30 17.12 -14.73 7.97
C SER A 30 17.05 -16.24 7.77
N GLY A 31 16.08 -16.78 7.01
CA GLY A 31 15.97 -18.23 6.79
C GLY A 31 15.70 -19.05 8.06
N ASP A 32 15.34 -18.41 9.18
CA ASP A 32 15.16 -19.03 10.49
C ASP A 32 13.75 -19.60 10.72
N SER A 33 13.19 -20.29 9.72
CA SER A 33 11.91 -21.02 9.87
C SER A 33 12.09 -22.53 10.02
N ALA A 34 13.26 -23.00 10.46
CA ALA A 34 13.59 -24.43 10.47
C ALA A 34 13.76 -25.08 11.84
N ASN A 35 13.72 -24.35 12.97
CA ASN A 35 13.98 -24.96 14.29
C ASN A 35 13.09 -24.42 15.42
N GLU A 36 11.78 -24.66 15.36
CA GLU A 36 10.95 -24.74 16.58
C GLU A 36 9.87 -25.82 16.39
N LEU A 37 10.30 -27.08 16.44
CA LEU A 37 9.41 -28.23 16.66
C LEU A 37 9.98 -29.07 17.80
N GLU A 38 9.96 -28.56 19.02
CA GLU A 38 10.15 -29.35 20.23
C GLU A 38 8.81 -29.59 20.96
N ARG A 39 8.23 -30.76 20.68
CA ARG A 39 7.63 -31.70 21.65
C ARG A 39 6.86 -31.11 22.84
N VAL A 40 5.60 -30.77 22.65
CA VAL A 40 4.61 -30.82 23.75
C VAL A 40 4.05 -32.24 23.83
N THR A 41 4.62 -33.03 24.74
CA THR A 41 4.11 -34.37 25.05
C THR A 41 2.87 -34.22 25.94
N MET A 42 1.73 -34.74 25.49
CA MET A 42 0.49 -34.84 26.25
C MET A 42 0.72 -35.62 27.56
N ASN A 43 0.30 -35.03 28.69
CA ASN A 43 0.06 -35.77 29.92
C ASN A 43 -1.29 -35.35 30.50
N ILE A 44 -2.28 -36.23 30.37
CA ILE A 44 -3.62 -36.09 30.97
C ILE A 44 -3.62 -36.83 32.31
N PRO A 45 -3.91 -36.15 33.44
CA PRO A 45 -4.42 -36.82 34.63
C PRO A 45 -5.94 -36.67 34.69
N ASN A 46 -6.61 -37.81 34.60
CA ASN A 46 -8.02 -38.00 34.88
C ASN A 46 -8.29 -37.83 36.39
N ARG A 47 -9.11 -36.86 36.82
CA ARG A 47 -9.83 -36.92 38.09
C ARG A 47 -11.12 -36.10 38.05
N SER A 48 -12.22 -36.85 38.10
CA SER A 48 -13.60 -36.43 38.29
C SER A 48 -13.80 -35.45 39.45
N LYS A 49 -14.62 -34.41 39.23
CA LYS A 49 -15.62 -33.91 40.19
C LYS A 49 -16.69 -33.12 39.44
N ARG A 50 -17.93 -33.58 39.55
CA ARG A 50 -19.14 -32.89 39.08
C ARG A 50 -19.38 -31.68 39.97
N VAL A 51 -19.55 -30.51 39.36
CA VAL A 51 -20.31 -29.39 39.93
C VAL A 51 -21.13 -28.81 38.79
N SER A 52 -22.45 -28.99 38.85
CA SER A 52 -23.39 -28.25 38.03
C SER A 52 -23.83 -27.02 38.83
N LEU A 53 -23.64 -25.82 38.28
CA LEU A 53 -24.47 -24.67 38.60
C LEU A 53 -24.56 -23.77 37.37
N LEU A 54 -25.80 -23.58 36.90
CA LEU A 54 -26.20 -22.68 35.81
C LEU A 54 -25.72 -21.25 36.08
N SER A 55 -25.20 -20.56 35.06
CA SER A 55 -25.42 -19.13 34.81
C SER A 55 -24.93 -18.70 33.43
N LEU A 56 -25.86 -18.11 32.66
CA LEU A 56 -25.71 -17.26 31.47
C LEU A 56 -24.67 -17.66 30.40
N ILE A 57 -25.13 -18.35 29.36
CA ILE A 57 -24.57 -18.16 28.01
C ILE A 57 -25.21 -16.87 27.50
N ALA A 58 -24.58 -15.73 27.79
CA ALA A 58 -24.72 -14.58 26.93
C ALA A 58 -23.82 -14.88 25.73
N ASP A 59 -24.42 -15.22 24.59
CA ASP A 59 -23.71 -15.24 23.31
C ASP A 59 -23.13 -13.84 23.08
N LEU A 60 -21.86 -13.67 23.44
CA LEU A 60 -21.07 -12.54 23.03
C LEU A 60 -20.79 -12.74 21.54
N GLN A 61 -21.77 -12.47 20.69
CA GLN A 61 -21.49 -12.19 19.29
C GLN A 61 -20.77 -10.86 19.25
N ALA A 62 -19.44 -10.91 19.45
CA ALA A 62 -18.56 -9.86 19.00
C ALA A 62 -18.64 -9.87 17.47
N THR A 63 -19.58 -9.12 16.91
CA THR A 63 -19.45 -8.69 15.53
C THR A 63 -18.20 -7.81 15.52
N ALA A 64 -17.10 -8.37 15.03
CA ALA A 64 -15.94 -7.56 14.65
C ALA A 64 -16.45 -6.61 13.56
N SER A 65 -16.83 -5.39 13.96
CA SER A 65 -17.10 -4.33 13.02
C SER A 65 -15.75 -3.99 12.41
N PHE A 66 -15.52 -4.44 11.17
CA PHE A 66 -14.38 -3.97 10.41
C PHE A 66 -14.47 -2.44 10.37
N ALA A 67 -13.36 -1.78 10.71
CA ALA A 67 -13.26 -0.35 10.56
C ALA A 67 -13.72 0.05 9.15
N ALA A 68 -14.71 0.94 9.07
CA ALA A 68 -15.06 1.51 7.80
C ALA A 68 -13.88 2.37 7.34
N VAL A 69 -13.36 2.08 6.15
CA VAL A 69 -12.35 2.91 5.51
C VAL A 69 -12.91 4.33 5.40
N PRO A 70 -12.23 5.35 5.94
CA PRO A 70 -12.72 6.71 5.85
C PRO A 70 -12.88 7.15 4.38
N PRO A 71 -13.85 8.04 4.09
CA PRO A 71 -13.99 8.57 2.74
C PRO A 71 -12.75 9.37 2.34
N ALA A 72 -12.42 9.30 1.06
CA ALA A 72 -11.33 10.03 0.44
C ALA A 72 -11.82 10.75 -0.83
N MET A 73 -11.10 11.80 -1.21
CA MET A 73 -11.32 12.58 -2.41
C MET A 73 -10.15 12.36 -3.36
N ILE A 74 -10.46 12.09 -4.63
CA ILE A 74 -9.46 11.92 -5.69
C ILE A 74 -9.51 13.15 -6.60
N GLU A 75 -8.36 13.80 -6.79
CA GLU A 75 -8.14 14.95 -7.65
C GLU A 75 -7.32 14.49 -8.86
N GLY A 76 -7.80 14.76 -10.08
CA GLY A 76 -7.03 14.52 -11.29
C GLY A 76 -7.89 14.28 -12.53
N PRO A 77 -7.25 13.90 -13.65
CA PRO A 77 -5.80 13.66 -13.78
C PRO A 77 -4.96 14.92 -13.55
N ILE A 78 -3.80 14.77 -12.91
CA ILE A 78 -2.86 15.86 -12.64
C ILE A 78 -2.02 16.08 -13.89
N ALA A 79 -2.23 17.22 -14.56
CA ALA A 79 -1.49 17.58 -15.77
C ALA A 79 0.02 17.40 -15.58
N ALA A 80 0.64 16.64 -16.48
CA ALA A 80 2.05 16.31 -16.45
C ALA A 80 2.71 16.68 -17.77
N GLU A 81 3.94 17.18 -17.70
CA GLU A 81 4.80 17.35 -18.85
C GLU A 81 5.37 16.00 -19.29
N ALA A 82 5.68 15.88 -20.58
CA ALA A 82 6.28 14.67 -21.13
C ALA A 82 7.62 14.32 -20.43
N PRO A 83 7.97 13.03 -20.32
CA PRO A 83 9.26 12.59 -19.79
C PRO A 83 10.43 13.33 -20.46
N GLY A 84 11.36 13.84 -19.65
CA GLY A 84 12.53 14.59 -20.11
C GLY A 84 12.34 16.11 -20.22
N HIS A 85 11.13 16.64 -20.00
CA HIS A 85 10.92 18.09 -19.93
C HIS A 85 11.68 18.73 -18.75
N PRO A 86 12.33 19.90 -18.91
CA PRO A 86 13.23 20.47 -17.89
C PRO A 86 12.52 20.97 -16.61
N SER A 87 11.20 21.17 -16.64
CA SER A 87 10.43 21.71 -15.50
C SER A 87 10.31 20.75 -14.31
N ARG A 88 10.66 19.46 -14.47
CA ARG A 88 10.35 18.40 -13.49
C ARG A 88 8.87 18.37 -13.09
N ASN A 89 7.99 18.75 -14.01
CA ASN A 89 6.54 18.64 -13.86
C ASN A 89 5.99 17.37 -14.56
N GLY A 90 6.81 16.33 -14.71
CA GLY A 90 6.36 15.01 -15.18
C GLY A 90 5.92 14.13 -14.02
N ILE A 91 5.34 12.96 -14.34
CA ILE A 91 5.03 11.94 -13.34
C ILE A 91 6.34 11.38 -12.77
N TYR A 92 6.50 11.46 -11.45
CA TYR A 92 7.64 10.86 -10.76
C TYR A 92 7.56 9.33 -10.87
N SER A 93 8.67 8.72 -11.27
CA SER A 93 8.74 7.29 -11.62
C SER A 93 7.72 6.88 -12.71
N ALA A 94 7.53 7.73 -13.73
CA ALA A 94 6.79 7.38 -14.95
C ALA A 94 7.30 6.08 -15.57
N SER A 95 6.40 5.34 -16.25
CA SER A 95 6.74 4.08 -16.90
C SER A 95 7.94 4.22 -17.84
N ALA A 96 8.93 3.34 -17.69
CA ALA A 96 10.03 3.19 -18.63
C ALA A 96 9.67 2.26 -19.82
N LEU A 97 8.54 1.55 -19.75
CA LEU A 97 8.02 0.73 -20.84
C LEU A 97 7.28 1.62 -21.84
N ASP A 98 7.37 1.24 -23.12
CA ASP A 98 6.64 1.89 -24.21
C ASP A 98 5.15 1.50 -24.16
N LEU A 99 4.31 2.44 -23.69
CA LEU A 99 2.88 2.24 -23.48
C LEU A 99 2.10 2.24 -24.81
N ASP A 100 2.61 2.94 -25.83
CA ASP A 100 1.95 3.12 -27.13
C ASP A 100 1.84 1.79 -27.89
N VAL A 101 2.68 0.80 -27.56
CA VAL A 101 2.65 -0.55 -28.17
C VAL A 101 1.29 -1.24 -27.96
N TYR A 102 0.57 -0.88 -26.91
CA TYR A 102 -0.72 -1.46 -26.55
C TYR A 102 -1.80 -0.39 -26.30
N ASP A 103 -1.59 0.84 -26.77
CA ASP A 103 -2.49 1.98 -26.57
C ASP A 103 -2.82 2.25 -25.08
N TYR A 104 -1.84 2.00 -24.19
CA TYR A 104 -1.98 2.32 -22.77
C TYR A 104 -1.75 3.80 -22.51
N ILE A 105 -2.50 4.34 -21.55
CA ILE A 105 -2.23 5.67 -21.01
C ILE A 105 -1.69 5.57 -19.59
N GLU A 106 -0.90 6.57 -19.17
CA GLU A 106 -0.44 6.75 -17.80
C GLU A 106 -0.90 8.11 -17.27
N GLU A 107 -1.64 8.10 -16.17
CA GLU A 107 -2.20 9.30 -15.54
C GLU A 107 -1.90 9.30 -14.03
N GLU A 108 -1.59 10.47 -13.47
CA GLU A 108 -1.38 10.64 -12.02
C GLU A 108 -2.60 11.31 -11.39
N PHE A 109 -2.98 10.88 -10.19
CA PHE A 109 -4.05 11.46 -9.40
C PHE A 109 -3.55 11.70 -7.97
N PHE A 110 -4.06 12.73 -7.32
CA PHE A 110 -3.87 12.93 -5.88
C PHE A 110 -5.07 12.41 -5.12
N ILE A 111 -4.84 11.78 -3.97
CA ILE A 111 -5.87 11.32 -3.06
C ILE A 111 -5.67 11.99 -1.70
N SER A 112 -6.74 12.57 -1.17
CA SER A 112 -6.74 13.20 0.15
C SER A 112 -7.91 12.71 0.99
N GLY A 113 -7.73 12.68 2.30
CA GLY A 113 -8.76 12.18 3.21
C GLY A 113 -8.29 12.24 4.65
N SER A 114 -8.93 11.43 5.49
CA SER A 114 -8.47 11.17 6.85
C SER A 114 -8.18 9.68 7.03
N GLY A 115 -7.21 9.34 7.85
CA GLY A 115 -6.83 7.97 8.16
C GLY A 115 -6.80 7.72 9.66
N ASN A 116 -6.70 6.44 9.99
CA ASN A 116 -6.55 5.92 11.33
C ASN A 116 -5.16 5.35 11.54
N THR A 117 -4.71 5.36 12.79
CA THR A 117 -3.59 4.52 13.25
C THR A 117 -4.16 3.24 13.86
N TYR A 118 -3.39 2.16 13.74
CA TYR A 118 -3.82 0.84 14.15
C TYR A 118 -2.83 0.22 15.12
N SER A 119 -3.33 -0.50 16.11
CA SER A 119 -2.50 -1.38 16.92
C SER A 119 -1.93 -2.49 16.06
N GLN A 120 -0.76 -3.00 16.42
CA GLN A 120 -0.06 -4.04 15.67
C GLN A 120 0.13 -5.30 16.53
N PRO A 121 -0.97 -6.02 16.87
CA PRO A 121 -0.86 -7.29 17.55
C PRO A 121 -0.25 -8.33 16.61
N ASP A 122 0.54 -9.25 17.17
CA ASP A 122 1.20 -10.29 16.39
C ASP A 122 0.17 -11.22 15.73
N MET A 123 0.28 -11.39 14.41
CA MET A 123 -0.57 -12.26 13.58
C MET A 123 -2.09 -12.10 13.82
N ALA A 124 -2.53 -10.88 14.18
CA ALA A 124 -3.92 -10.59 14.46
C ALA A 124 -4.35 -9.25 13.87
N THR A 125 -5.68 -9.06 13.77
CA THR A 125 -6.24 -7.81 13.27
C THR A 125 -5.99 -6.68 14.27
N GLY A 126 -5.37 -5.61 13.79
CA GLY A 126 -5.19 -4.37 14.54
C GLY A 126 -6.52 -3.68 14.86
N ALA A 127 -6.59 -3.05 16.03
CA ALA A 127 -7.68 -2.16 16.40
C ALA A 127 -7.30 -0.71 16.12
N ILE A 128 -8.27 0.15 15.79
CA ILE A 128 -8.01 1.59 15.67
C ILE A 128 -7.53 2.12 17.03
N GLU A 129 -6.39 2.81 17.04
CA GLU A 129 -5.83 3.49 18.22
C GLU A 129 -6.17 4.98 18.20
N SER A 130 -6.13 5.61 17.01
CA SER A 130 -6.51 7.00 16.82
C SER A 130 -6.98 7.21 15.38
N GLY A 131 -7.81 8.23 15.14
CA GLY A 131 -8.44 8.47 13.85
C GLY A 131 -8.58 9.94 13.51
N GLY A 132 -8.95 10.23 12.26
CA GLY A 132 -9.15 11.60 11.77
C GLY A 132 -7.86 12.32 11.37
N HIS A 133 -6.78 11.59 11.11
CA HIS A 133 -5.50 12.16 10.71
C HIS A 133 -5.50 12.51 9.22
N PRO A 134 -5.37 13.77 8.83
CA PRO A 134 -5.40 14.13 7.42
C PRO A 134 -4.19 13.56 6.68
N TYR A 135 -4.40 13.13 5.44
CA TYR A 135 -3.34 12.79 4.50
C TYR A 135 -3.62 13.41 3.14
N LYS A 136 -2.56 13.64 2.37
CA LYS A 136 -2.61 13.82 0.92
C LYS A 136 -1.46 13.04 0.29
N THR A 137 -1.75 12.19 -0.67
CA THR A 137 -0.75 11.40 -1.39
C THR A 137 -1.19 11.24 -2.85
N ARG A 138 -0.58 10.31 -3.60
CA ARG A 138 -0.87 10.08 -5.01
C ARG A 138 -1.14 8.61 -5.33
N LEU A 139 -1.75 8.41 -6.49
CA LEU A 139 -1.73 7.15 -7.23
C LEU A 139 -1.39 7.44 -8.70
N VAL A 140 -0.81 6.45 -9.39
CA VAL A 140 -0.63 6.47 -10.85
C VAL A 140 -1.43 5.32 -11.43
N VAL A 141 -2.18 5.61 -12.49
CA VAL A 141 -3.02 4.65 -13.19
C VAL A 141 -2.43 4.42 -14.57
N ARG A 142 -2.25 3.15 -14.91
CA ARG A 142 -1.89 2.70 -16.26
C ARG A 142 -3.00 1.79 -16.75
N ARG A 143 -3.66 2.15 -17.84
CA ARG A 143 -4.84 1.41 -18.28
C ARG A 143 -4.93 1.36 -19.81
N PRO A 144 -5.50 0.26 -20.35
CA PRO A 144 -5.85 0.17 -21.77
C PRO A 144 -7.09 1.02 -22.11
N SER A 145 -7.45 1.01 -23.38
CA SER A 145 -8.80 1.39 -23.83
C SER A 145 -9.87 0.44 -23.27
N GLU A 146 -11.15 0.85 -23.31
CA GLU A 146 -12.29 0.00 -22.90
C GLU A 146 -12.35 -1.31 -23.71
N ASP A 147 -12.09 -1.24 -25.02
CA ASP A 147 -12.15 -2.40 -25.92
C ASP A 147 -11.07 -3.46 -25.61
N ASP A 148 -9.95 -3.04 -25.00
CA ASP A 148 -8.80 -3.90 -24.67
C ASP A 148 -8.73 -4.28 -23.19
N PHE A 149 -9.62 -3.74 -22.34
CA PHE A 149 -9.63 -4.04 -20.91
C PHE A 149 -10.17 -5.44 -20.60
N ASN A 150 -9.46 -6.18 -19.73
CA ASN A 150 -9.80 -7.56 -19.40
C ASN A 150 -10.70 -7.73 -18.16
N GLY A 151 -11.14 -6.62 -17.54
CA GLY A 151 -11.96 -6.65 -16.33
C GLY A 151 -11.17 -6.80 -15.02
N ILE A 152 -9.84 -6.75 -15.05
CA ILE A 152 -8.98 -6.93 -13.87
C ILE A 152 -8.12 -5.69 -13.63
N VAL A 153 -8.29 -5.12 -12.45
CA VAL A 153 -7.43 -4.05 -11.92
C VAL A 153 -6.43 -4.65 -10.93
N ILE A 154 -5.14 -4.42 -11.17
CA ILE A 154 -4.06 -4.73 -10.25
C ILE A 154 -3.76 -3.48 -9.44
N VAL A 155 -3.74 -3.61 -8.11
CA VAL A 155 -3.39 -2.49 -7.21
C VAL A 155 -2.09 -2.80 -6.50
N GLU A 156 -1.04 -2.06 -6.80
CA GLU A 156 0.27 -2.19 -6.17
C GLU A 156 0.42 -1.18 -5.03
N TRP A 157 0.88 -1.66 -3.88
CA TRP A 157 1.46 -0.82 -2.85
C TRP A 157 2.92 -0.57 -3.22
N ILE A 158 3.28 0.66 -3.57
CA ILE A 158 4.59 0.94 -4.17
C ILE A 158 5.76 0.66 -3.22
N ASN A 159 6.84 0.10 -3.76
CA ASN A 159 8.03 -0.19 -2.99
C ASN A 159 8.90 1.07 -2.81
N VAL A 160 9.26 1.40 -1.57
CA VAL A 160 10.16 2.54 -1.25
C VAL A 160 11.56 2.11 -0.80
N THR A 161 11.89 0.82 -0.91
CA THR A 161 13.20 0.30 -0.47
C THR A 161 14.31 0.99 -1.24
N GLY A 162 15.21 1.65 -0.52
CA GLY A 162 16.29 2.46 -1.12
C GLY A 162 15.89 3.91 -1.41
N GLY A 163 14.76 4.39 -0.87
CA GLY A 163 14.33 5.78 -0.89
C GLY A 163 13.11 6.02 -1.76
N PRO A 164 13.27 6.07 -3.10
CA PRO A 164 12.20 6.50 -3.98
C PRO A 164 11.18 5.40 -4.24
N ASP A 165 9.98 5.84 -4.62
CA ASP A 165 8.90 5.06 -5.21
C ASP A 165 9.40 4.22 -6.41
N LYS A 166 9.21 2.90 -6.31
CA LYS A 166 9.55 1.91 -7.35
C LYS A 166 8.40 0.95 -7.55
N ASP A 167 7.83 0.99 -8.74
CA ASP A 167 6.79 0.11 -9.26
C ASP A 167 7.42 -1.19 -9.79
N ILE A 168 8.03 -1.97 -8.89
CA ILE A 168 8.81 -3.17 -9.26
C ILE A 168 7.94 -4.19 -10.00
N ASP A 169 6.67 -4.33 -9.61
CA ASP A 169 5.76 -5.28 -10.26
C ASP A 169 5.46 -4.84 -11.70
N TRP A 170 5.30 -3.53 -11.94
CA TRP A 170 5.18 -2.99 -13.30
C TRP A 170 6.47 -3.17 -14.10
N TRP A 171 7.62 -2.89 -13.51
CA TRP A 171 8.89 -3.03 -14.22
C TRP A 171 9.17 -4.48 -14.64
N GLN A 172 8.75 -5.46 -13.83
CA GLN A 172 8.96 -6.89 -14.12
C GLN A 172 7.87 -7.50 -15.01
N SER A 173 6.62 -7.06 -14.84
CA SER A 173 5.44 -7.73 -15.43
C SER A 173 4.59 -6.81 -16.32
N GLY A 174 4.96 -5.54 -16.49
CA GLY A 174 4.19 -4.54 -17.21
C GLY A 174 3.90 -4.93 -18.66
N GLU A 175 4.86 -5.50 -19.39
CA GLU A 175 4.59 -6.04 -20.74
C GLU A 175 3.53 -7.16 -20.74
N HIS A 176 3.50 -7.98 -19.69
CA HIS A 176 2.45 -8.99 -19.53
C HIS A 176 1.11 -8.35 -19.19
N PHE A 177 1.10 -7.34 -18.32
CA PHE A 177 -0.11 -6.60 -17.98
C PHE A 177 -0.72 -5.92 -19.21
N MET A 178 0.11 -5.22 -19.99
CA MET A 178 -0.32 -4.52 -21.20
C MET A 178 -0.87 -5.49 -22.24
N ARG A 179 -0.11 -6.52 -22.59
CA ARG A 179 -0.51 -7.52 -23.59
C ARG A 179 -1.83 -8.24 -23.28
N ASN A 180 -2.21 -8.31 -22.00
CA ASN A 180 -3.41 -9.03 -21.56
C ASN A 180 -4.52 -8.08 -21.08
N GLY A 181 -4.38 -6.76 -21.23
CA GLY A 181 -5.47 -5.82 -20.93
C GLY A 181 -5.72 -5.52 -19.46
N TYR A 182 -4.72 -5.64 -18.58
CA TYR A 182 -4.88 -5.30 -17.16
C TYR A 182 -4.79 -3.80 -16.92
N ALA A 183 -5.72 -3.22 -16.16
CA ALA A 183 -5.50 -1.92 -15.56
C ALA A 183 -4.57 -2.06 -14.33
N TYR A 184 -3.70 -1.10 -14.12
CA TYR A 184 -2.69 -1.13 -13.07
C TYR A 184 -2.69 0.19 -12.30
N VAL A 185 -2.90 0.12 -11.00
CA VAL A 185 -2.96 1.27 -10.10
C VAL A 185 -1.86 1.13 -9.06
N VAL A 186 -0.91 2.05 -9.07
CA VAL A 186 0.16 2.06 -8.06
C VAL A 186 -0.08 3.18 -7.06
N VAL A 187 0.00 2.85 -5.77
CA VAL A 187 -0.34 3.75 -4.66
C VAL A 187 0.90 4.12 -3.86
N SER A 188 1.19 5.42 -3.75
CA SER A 188 2.23 5.94 -2.86
C SER A 188 1.70 5.95 -1.42
N ALA A 189 1.81 4.83 -0.73
CA ALA A 189 1.27 4.63 0.62
C ALA A 189 2.29 4.80 1.76
N GLN A 190 3.49 5.34 1.48
CA GLN A 190 4.56 5.48 2.47
C GLN A 190 5.25 6.84 2.38
N GLN A 191 5.54 7.46 3.52
CA GLN A 191 6.12 8.82 3.57
C GLN A 191 7.51 8.89 2.93
N MET A 192 8.31 7.83 3.02
CA MET A 192 9.68 7.83 2.47
C MET A 192 9.70 8.11 0.95
N GLY A 193 8.76 7.53 0.19
CA GLY A 193 8.63 7.79 -1.23
C GLY A 193 8.20 9.24 -1.50
N ILE A 194 7.26 9.75 -0.70
CA ILE A 194 6.76 11.12 -0.73
C ILE A 194 7.88 12.14 -0.51
N ASP A 195 8.76 11.91 0.46
CA ASP A 195 9.89 12.80 0.73
C ASP A 195 10.80 12.92 -0.51
N THR A 196 11.09 11.81 -1.20
CA THR A 196 11.95 11.84 -2.39
C THR A 196 11.33 12.57 -3.58
N MET A 197 10.01 12.46 -3.77
CA MET A 197 9.33 13.17 -4.87
C MET A 197 9.21 14.66 -4.57
N ILE A 198 9.04 15.06 -3.31
CA ILE A 198 9.10 16.46 -2.88
C ILE A 198 10.49 17.04 -3.18
N ASP A 199 11.56 16.33 -2.83
CA ASP A 199 12.94 16.75 -3.14
C ASP A 199 13.17 16.87 -4.66
N TRP A 200 12.56 16.01 -5.46
CA TRP A 200 12.67 16.03 -6.91
C TRP A 200 11.91 17.21 -7.54
N SER A 201 10.66 17.43 -7.15
CA SER A 201 9.76 18.48 -7.66
C SER A 201 8.90 19.08 -6.55
N PRO A 202 9.43 20.08 -5.81
CA PRO A 202 8.72 20.68 -4.68
C PRO A 202 7.41 21.37 -5.09
N GLU A 203 7.36 21.95 -6.29
CA GLU A 203 6.17 22.64 -6.79
C GLU A 203 5.02 21.66 -7.07
N ARG A 204 5.33 20.48 -7.62
CA ARG A 204 4.33 19.45 -7.94
C ARG A 204 3.86 18.70 -6.69
N TYR A 205 4.79 18.31 -5.81
CA TYR A 205 4.53 17.36 -4.73
C TYR A 205 4.55 17.95 -3.32
N GLY A 206 4.89 19.23 -3.14
CA GLY A 206 5.08 19.84 -1.82
C GLY A 206 3.84 19.89 -0.92
N GLN A 207 2.67 19.53 -1.43
CA GLN A 207 1.44 19.39 -0.65
C GLN A 207 1.16 17.96 -0.17
N LEU A 208 1.96 16.98 -0.60
CA LEU A 208 1.79 15.60 -0.18
C LEU A 208 2.35 15.40 1.24
N ASP A 209 1.61 14.69 2.06
CA ASP A 209 1.92 14.41 3.47
C ASP A 209 1.09 13.22 3.96
N MET A 210 1.76 12.22 4.52
CA MET A 210 1.15 11.05 5.16
C MET A 210 1.32 11.04 6.68
N THR A 211 1.93 12.08 7.25
CA THR A 211 2.26 12.18 8.68
C THR A 211 1.26 13.02 9.47
N ALA A 212 0.23 13.56 8.81
CA ALA A 212 -0.68 14.54 9.39
C ALA A 212 0.06 15.73 10.03
N SER A 213 1.06 16.27 9.34
CA SER A 213 1.96 17.31 9.82
C SER A 213 2.78 16.87 11.04
N GLY A 214 3.31 15.65 11.00
CA GLY A 214 4.13 15.04 12.05
C GLY A 214 3.35 14.57 13.29
N ARG A 215 2.02 14.45 13.22
CA ARG A 215 1.18 13.96 14.33
C ARG A 215 1.15 12.43 14.43
N VAL A 216 1.46 11.74 13.34
CA VAL A 216 1.56 10.28 13.30
C VAL A 216 2.88 9.86 12.64
N GLU A 217 3.33 8.66 12.97
CA GLU A 217 4.49 8.04 12.35
C GLU A 217 4.26 7.83 10.84
N ASN A 218 5.33 7.92 10.06
CA ASN A 218 5.37 7.90 8.60
C ASN A 218 4.31 7.03 7.91
N ASP A 219 4.31 5.72 8.18
CA ASP A 219 3.47 4.77 7.45
C ASP A 219 2.17 4.45 8.20
N ALA A 220 1.83 5.21 9.25
CA ALA A 220 0.70 4.89 10.12
C ALA A 220 -0.66 4.96 9.41
N LEU A 221 -0.80 5.77 8.35
CA LEU A 221 -2.04 5.97 7.59
C LEU A 221 -2.14 5.09 6.33
N SER A 222 -1.09 4.33 6.04
CA SER A 222 -0.91 3.58 4.80
C SER A 222 -2.04 2.60 4.49
N TYR A 223 -2.54 1.87 5.50
CA TYR A 223 -3.65 0.92 5.33
C TYR A 223 -4.93 1.59 4.84
N ASP A 224 -5.26 2.77 5.38
CA ASP A 224 -6.48 3.48 5.01
C ASP A 224 -6.35 4.14 3.64
N VAL A 225 -5.18 4.67 3.30
CA VAL A 225 -4.90 5.18 1.94
C VAL A 225 -5.08 4.06 0.92
N PHE A 226 -4.38 2.93 1.11
CA PHE A 226 -4.44 1.80 0.18
C PHE A 226 -5.87 1.25 0.05
N SER A 227 -6.58 1.14 1.18
CA SER A 227 -7.98 0.69 1.19
C SER A 227 -8.93 1.70 0.56
N ALA A 228 -8.67 3.01 0.67
CA ALA A 228 -9.47 4.06 0.07
C ALA A 228 -9.37 4.02 -1.46
N VAL A 229 -8.16 3.80 -2.00
CA VAL A 229 -7.97 3.57 -3.43
C VAL A 229 -8.74 2.32 -3.88
N GLY A 230 -8.57 1.20 -3.17
CA GLY A 230 -9.29 -0.04 -3.50
C GLY A 230 -10.82 0.09 -3.45
N ARG A 231 -11.36 0.95 -2.58
CA ARG A 231 -12.81 1.23 -2.52
C ARG A 231 -13.31 2.17 -3.60
N ALA A 232 -12.41 2.98 -4.18
CA ALA A 232 -12.77 3.91 -5.24
C ALA A 232 -12.76 3.26 -6.62
N ILE A 233 -12.28 2.03 -6.74
CA ILE A 233 -12.43 1.17 -7.92
C ILE A 233 -13.86 0.61 -7.93
N ASN A 234 -14.63 0.95 -8.97
CA ASN A 234 -15.96 0.39 -9.16
C ASN A 234 -15.87 -1.10 -9.49
N ARG A 235 -16.78 -1.89 -8.92
CA ARG A 235 -17.02 -3.27 -9.40
C ARG A 235 -18.07 -3.27 -10.50
N LEU A 236 -18.18 -4.40 -11.20
CA LEU A 236 -19.25 -4.62 -12.17
C LEU A 236 -20.62 -4.28 -11.59
N GLY A 237 -21.29 -3.29 -12.20
CA GLY A 237 -22.61 -2.81 -11.80
C GLY A 237 -22.62 -1.76 -10.69
N GLU A 238 -21.45 -1.33 -10.19
CA GLU A 238 -21.27 -0.15 -9.36
C GLU A 238 -20.97 1.05 -10.27
N GLU A 239 -21.43 2.23 -9.84
CA GLU A 239 -21.10 3.50 -10.48
C GLU A 239 -20.40 4.39 -9.45
N SER A 240 -19.49 5.26 -9.93
CA SER A 240 -18.86 6.25 -9.06
C SER A 240 -19.94 7.15 -8.44
N PRO A 241 -19.81 7.51 -7.15
CA PRO A 241 -20.69 8.50 -6.53
C PRO A 241 -20.75 9.78 -7.35
N ALA A 242 -21.92 10.41 -7.43
CA ALA A 242 -22.10 11.64 -8.20
C ALA A 242 -21.07 12.71 -7.78
N GLY A 243 -20.25 13.15 -8.75
CA GLY A 243 -19.18 14.14 -8.54
C GLY A 243 -17.84 13.58 -8.02
N ALA A 244 -17.73 12.26 -7.83
CA ALA A 244 -16.43 11.61 -7.59
C ALA A 244 -15.67 11.42 -8.91
N THR A 245 -14.35 11.57 -8.84
CA THR A 245 -13.44 11.27 -9.95
C THR A 245 -13.39 9.76 -10.17
N ASP A 246 -13.76 9.31 -11.36
CA ASP A 246 -13.46 7.97 -11.82
C ASP A 246 -12.08 7.97 -12.50
N PHE A 247 -11.06 7.48 -11.79
CA PHE A 247 -9.69 7.42 -12.30
C PHE A 247 -9.44 6.23 -13.23
N LEU A 248 -10.42 5.34 -13.38
CA LEU A 248 -10.42 4.28 -14.40
C LEU A 248 -11.24 4.67 -15.63
N ASP A 249 -12.05 5.74 -15.54
CA ASP A 249 -12.77 6.35 -16.66
C ASP A 249 -13.66 5.33 -17.39
N GLY A 250 -14.48 4.64 -16.60
CA GLY A 250 -15.49 3.69 -17.06
C GLY A 250 -15.07 2.23 -17.14
N LEU A 251 -13.80 1.87 -16.86
CA LEU A 251 -13.33 0.47 -16.83
C LEU A 251 -13.83 -0.31 -15.61
#